data_AF-M2RJT3-F1
#
_entry.id   AF-M2RJT3-F1
#
_cell.length_a   1.000
_cell.length_b   1.000
_cell.length_c   1.000
_cell.angle_alpha   90.00
_cell.angle_beta   90.00
_cell.angle_gamma   90.00
#
_symmetry.space_group_name_H-M   'P 1'
#
loop_
_entity.id
_entity.type
_entity.pdbx_description
1 polymer ?
#
loop_
_entity_poly.entity_id
_entity_poly.type
_entity_poly.pdbx_seq_one_letter_code
_entity_poly.pdbx_strand_id
1 'polypeptide(L)'
;MSSCPSKAAINNPNVSDEAKERSRQAIEELGDQPETQQTRQGYQEDKDETRVNAGYKATIKNPNVSEEAKEHACEILEDKGAI
;
A
#
# COMPACT_ATOMS: atom_id res chain seq x y z
N MET A 1 11.85 -3.56 -1.65
CA MET A 1 12.45 -2.33 -2.22
C MET A 1 13.61 -2.75 -3.11
N SER A 2 13.33 -3.08 -4.37
CA SER A 2 14.40 -3.30 -5.36
C SER A 2 14.87 -1.94 -5.83
N SER A 3 15.92 -1.41 -5.19
CA SER A 3 16.55 -0.18 -5.65
C SER A 3 17.34 -0.52 -6.91
N CYS A 4 16.84 -0.12 -8.08
CA CYS A 4 17.56 -0.32 -9.33
C CYS A 4 18.91 0.41 -9.26
N PRO A 5 20.04 -0.26 -9.56
CA PRO A 5 21.38 0.31 -9.42
C PRO A 5 21.57 1.60 -10.24
N SER A 6 20.87 1.72 -11.36
CA SER A 6 20.87 2.92 -12.22
C SER A 6 20.33 4.17 -11.50
N LYS A 7 19.34 4.03 -10.61
CA LYS A 7 18.73 5.16 -9.87
C LYS A 7 19.70 5.70 -8.81
N ALA A 8 20.50 4.82 -8.21
CA ALA A 8 21.53 5.17 -7.24
C ALA A 8 22.74 5.83 -7.93
N ALA A 9 23.12 5.37 -9.13
CA ALA A 9 24.23 5.94 -9.90
C ALA A 9 24.01 7.42 -10.24
N ILE A 10 22.79 7.83 -10.62
CA ILE A 10 22.48 9.23 -10.98
C ILE A 10 22.71 10.21 -9.82
N ASN A 11 22.53 9.76 -8.57
CA ASN A 11 22.63 10.60 -7.38
C ASN A 11 24.00 10.50 -6.68
N ASN A 12 24.91 9.67 -7.18
CA ASN A 12 26.23 9.50 -6.57
C ASN A 12 27.18 10.62 -7.06
N PRO A 13 27.71 11.48 -6.17
CA PRO A 13 28.65 12.54 -6.57
C PRO A 13 30.01 11.99 -7.04
N ASN A 14 30.31 10.71 -6.77
CA ASN A 14 31.56 10.06 -7.16
C ASN A 14 31.52 9.39 -8.55
N VAL A 15 30.43 9.53 -9.31
CA VAL A 15 30.36 9.00 -10.68
C VAL A 15 30.48 10.12 -11.72
N SER A 16 31.10 9.79 -12.86
CA SER A 16 31.25 10.69 -14.00
C SER A 16 29.89 11.06 -14.61
N ASP A 17 29.79 12.26 -15.18
CA ASP A 17 28.55 12.77 -15.76
C ASP A 17 28.09 11.93 -16.97
N GLU A 18 29.01 11.35 -17.74
CA GLU A 18 28.71 10.39 -18.80
C GLU A 18 28.02 9.12 -18.27
N ALA A 19 28.42 8.65 -17.09
CA ALA A 19 27.82 7.48 -16.44
C ALA A 19 26.43 7.78 -15.87
N LYS A 20 26.19 9.02 -15.41
CA LYS A 20 24.86 9.47 -14.98
C LYS A 20 23.92 9.57 -16.17
N GLU A 21 24.39 10.11 -17.29
CA GLU A 21 23.56 10.27 -18.49
C GLU A 21 23.16 8.92 -19.07
N ARG A 22 24.11 7.98 -19.18
CA ARG A 22 23.81 6.60 -19.61
C ARG A 22 22.84 5.90 -18.67
N SER A 23 22.93 6.18 -17.36
CA SER A 23 22.00 5.64 -16.36
C SER A 23 20.61 6.27 -16.46
N ARG A 24 20.50 7.57 -16.79
CA ARG A 24 19.22 8.24 -17.07
C ARG A 24 18.56 7.64 -18.30
N GLN A 25 19.30 7.52 -19.38
CA GLN A 25 18.82 6.95 -20.64
C GLN A 25 18.32 5.51 -20.44
N ALA A 26 19.06 4.68 -19.68
CA ALA A 26 18.61 3.32 -19.36
C ALA A 26 17.34 3.28 -18.50
N ILE A 27 17.13 4.25 -17.60
CA ILE A 27 15.91 4.34 -16.78
C ILE A 27 14.73 4.87 -17.61
N GLU A 28 14.97 5.77 -18.54
CA GLU A 28 13.96 6.32 -19.45
C GLU A 28 13.52 5.26 -20.48
N GLU A 29 14.45 4.48 -21.02
CA GLU A 29 14.17 3.35 -21.91
C GLU A 29 13.39 2.24 -21.19
N LEU A 30 13.68 2.01 -19.90
CA LEU A 30 12.90 1.13 -19.02
C LEU A 30 11.67 1.83 -18.40
N GLY A 31 11.48 3.11 -18.68
CA GLY A 31 10.58 4.04 -17.98
C GLY A 31 9.14 4.04 -18.47
N ASP A 32 8.82 3.24 -19.50
CA ASP A 32 7.44 3.09 -20.02
C ASP A 32 6.57 2.16 -19.15
N GLN A 33 7.04 1.80 -17.95
CA GLN A 33 6.22 1.14 -16.95
C GLN A 33 5.94 2.11 -15.79
N PRO A 34 4.72 2.70 -15.70
CA PRO A 34 4.25 3.38 -14.49
C PRO A 34 3.96 2.37 -13.39
N GLU A 35 4.98 1.63 -12.94
CA GLU A 35 4.81 0.36 -12.23
C GLU A 35 4.44 0.50 -10.74
N THR A 36 4.16 1.69 -10.20
CA THR A 36 4.01 1.82 -8.73
C THR A 36 2.94 2.75 -8.19
N GLN A 37 2.05 3.28 -9.03
CA GLN A 37 0.90 4.06 -8.54
C GLN A 37 -0.45 3.40 -8.82
N GLN A 38 -0.63 2.79 -10.00
CA GLN A 38 -1.92 2.22 -10.38
C GLN A 38 -2.25 0.91 -9.64
N THR A 39 -1.24 0.09 -9.30
CA THR A 39 -1.45 -1.19 -8.59
C THR A 39 -1.65 -1.04 -7.07
N ARG A 40 -1.45 0.15 -6.50
CA ARG A 40 -1.73 0.38 -5.07
C ARG A 40 -3.20 0.72 -4.84
N GLN A 41 -3.82 1.51 -5.69
CA GLN A 41 -5.16 2.04 -5.42
C GLN A 41 -6.25 0.96 -5.53
N GLY A 42 -6.21 0.10 -6.56
CA GLY A 42 -7.25 -0.93 -6.73
C GLY A 42 -7.12 -2.20 -5.86
N TYR A 43 -5.95 -2.45 -5.27
CA TYR A 43 -5.68 -3.64 -4.44
C TYR A 43 -5.60 -3.34 -2.93
N GLN A 44 -5.61 -2.05 -2.55
CA GLN A 44 -5.60 -1.61 -1.16
C GLN A 44 -7.03 -1.57 -0.60
N GLU A 45 -7.99 -1.01 -1.34
CA GLU A 45 -9.37 -0.83 -0.86
C GLU A 45 -10.01 -2.15 -0.37
N ASP A 46 -9.91 -3.23 -1.16
CA ASP A 46 -10.48 -4.54 -0.83
C ASP A 46 -9.84 -5.19 0.42
N LYS A 47 -8.52 -4.99 0.59
CA LYS A 47 -7.77 -5.49 1.76
C LYS A 47 -8.06 -4.66 3.00
N ASP A 48 -8.27 -3.36 2.83
CA ASP A 48 -8.58 -2.45 3.92
C ASP A 48 -9.97 -2.77 4.48
N GLU A 49 -10.97 -2.99 3.62
CA GLU A 49 -12.30 -3.42 4.05
C GLU A 49 -12.29 -4.74 4.83
N THR A 50 -11.58 -5.75 4.31
CA THR A 50 -11.45 -7.05 4.98
C THR A 50 -10.82 -6.90 6.38
N ARG A 51 -9.78 -6.07 6.53
CA ARG A 51 -9.13 -5.82 7.82
C ARG A 51 -10.03 -5.03 8.78
N VAL A 52 -10.76 -4.04 8.26
CA VAL A 52 -11.72 -3.25 9.02
C VAL A 52 -12.83 -4.14 9.58
N ASN A 53 -13.42 -5.00 8.75
CA ASN A 53 -14.46 -5.94 9.16
C ASN A 53 -13.94 -6.94 10.21
N ALA A 54 -12.70 -7.41 10.06
CA ALA A 54 -12.06 -8.26 11.07
C ALA A 54 -11.89 -7.53 12.42
N GLY A 55 -11.58 -6.23 12.39
CA GLY A 55 -11.50 -5.38 13.59
C GLY A 55 -12.83 -5.28 14.33
N TYR A 56 -13.92 -4.98 13.63
CA TYR A 56 -15.26 -4.93 14.24
C TYR A 56 -15.69 -6.29 14.80
N LYS A 57 -15.39 -7.39 14.11
CA LYS A 57 -15.64 -8.75 14.63
C LYS A 57 -14.85 -9.03 15.91
N ALA A 58 -13.63 -8.50 16.03
CA ALA A 58 -12.84 -8.61 17.24
C ALA A 58 -13.44 -7.78 18.40
N THR A 59 -13.95 -6.58 18.11
CA THR A 59 -14.65 -5.73 19.09
C THR A 59 -15.84 -6.49 19.70
N ILE A 60 -16.70 -7.10 18.88
CA ILE A 60 -17.87 -7.85 19.37
C ILE A 60 -17.48 -8.99 20.33
N LYS A 61 -16.37 -9.68 20.05
CA LYS A 61 -15.89 -10.80 20.87
C LYS A 61 -15.10 -10.39 22.11
N ASN A 62 -14.65 -9.13 22.20
CA ASN A 62 -13.82 -8.69 23.31
C ASN A 62 -14.67 -8.47 24.57
N PRO A 63 -14.43 -9.17 25.70
CA PRO A 63 -15.17 -8.95 26.93
C PRO A 63 -14.86 -7.61 27.60
N ASN A 64 -13.78 -6.92 27.20
CA ASN A 64 -13.33 -5.66 27.79
C ASN A 64 -13.89 -4.40 27.09
N VAL A 65 -14.69 -4.54 26.04
CA VAL A 65 -15.36 -3.39 25.39
C VAL A 65 -16.77 -3.22 25.93
N SER A 66 -17.29 -2.00 25.89
CA SER A 66 -18.66 -1.69 26.30
C SER A 66 -19.69 -2.33 25.38
N GLU A 67 -20.90 -2.57 25.90
CA GLU A 67 -22.01 -3.12 25.11
C GLU A 67 -22.37 -2.21 23.93
N GLU A 68 -22.42 -0.89 24.14
CA GLU A 68 -22.66 0.10 23.08
C GLU A 68 -21.64 -0.01 21.93
N ALA A 69 -20.37 -0.28 22.24
CA ALA A 69 -19.34 -0.46 21.21
C ALA A 69 -19.51 -1.78 20.44
N LYS A 70 -20.06 -2.82 21.07
CA LYS A 70 -20.37 -4.10 20.41
C LYS A 70 -21.57 -3.96 19.50
N GLU A 71 -22.63 -3.29 19.95
CA GLU A 71 -23.83 -3.01 19.16
C GLU A 71 -23.47 -2.23 17.89
N HIS A 72 -22.73 -1.13 18.04
CA HIS A 72 -22.27 -0.33 16.91
C HIS A 72 -21.36 -1.14 15.96
N ALA A 73 -20.46 -1.98 16.50
CA ALA A 73 -19.64 -2.86 15.66
C ALA A 73 -20.47 -3.91 14.90
N CYS A 74 -21.58 -4.36 15.47
CA CYS A 74 -22.50 -5.30 14.84
C CYS A 74 -23.29 -4.63 13.70
N GLU A 75 -23.86 -3.45 13.95
CA GLU A 75 -24.61 -2.67 12.96
C GLU A 75 -23.75 -2.36 11.72
N ILE A 76 -22.50 -1.91 11.93
CA ILE A 76 -21.56 -1.64 10.84
C ILE A 76 -21.24 -2.91 10.01
N LEU A 77 -21.21 -4.08 10.64
CA LEU A 77 -20.97 -5.33 9.94
C LEU A 77 -22.20 -5.82 9.17
N GLU A 78 -23.41 -5.59 9.69
CA GLU A 78 -24.67 -5.88 8.98
C GLU A 78 -24.85 -4.99 7.76
N ASP A 79 -24.62 -3.67 7.90
CA ASP A 79 -24.70 -2.70 6.81
C ASP A 79 -23.74 -3.06 5.65
N LYS A 80 -22.54 -3.55 6.02
CA LYS A 80 -21.52 -4.01 5.05
C LYS A 80 -21.75 -5.43 4.51
N GLY A 81 -22.79 -6.15 4.98
CA GLY A 81 -23.05 -7.54 4.58
C GLY A 81 -21.94 -8.52 4.98
N ALA A 82 -21.22 -8.22 6.08
CA ALA A 82 -20.07 -8.97 6.54
C ALA A 82 -20.36 -10.01 7.64
N ILE A 83 -21.62 -10.10 8.11
CA ILE A 83 -22.12 -11.13 9.05
C ILE A 83 -23.45 -11.73 8.57
#